data_AF-A0A4R5DMW6-F1
#
_entry.id   AF-A0A4R5DMW6-F1
#
_cell.length_a   1.000
_cell.length_b   1.000
_cell.length_c   1.000
_cell.angle_alpha   90.00
_cell.angle_beta   90.00
_cell.angle_gamma   90.00
#
_symmetry.space_group_name_H-M   'P 1'
#
loop_
_entity.id
_entity.type
_entity.pdbx_description
1 polymer ?
#
loop_
_entity_poly.entity_id
_entity_poly.type
_entity_poly.pdbx_seq_one_letter_code
_entity_poly.pdbx_strand_id
1 'polypeptide(L)'
;MQKRLDNLNNLQQRTITALAGVFVIIGCIVYSDWTCLLLFCTISALTQLEFYKLLGLDGNQPLTYYGTFCGTVMMLLAYLIEMEKVAFENYFIISPLLSMIFFIKLYKKNDLKPFTNIGFTFLGIIYVALPFSLIVVMAMRGGSYNYEIVLGSLLLLWASDIGGYFAGTKFGKRKLFERISPKKSWEGAMGGAAFAALIAFVLGQYFLTFEPWKWYCIGAIIVVVGTYGDLVESLFKRSIAIKDSGSSIPGHGGFLDRFDGLLLSAPFIITFLKLFS
;
A
#
# COMPACT_ATOMS: atom_id res chain seq x y z
N MET A 1 -16.89 15.47 -18.41
CA MET A 1 -15.88 15.73 -17.36
C MET A 1 -14.47 15.90 -17.94
N GLN A 2 -14.02 15.03 -18.86
CA GLN A 2 -12.75 15.19 -19.60
C GLN A 2 -12.59 16.56 -20.31
N LYS A 3 -13.55 16.97 -21.16
CA LYS A 3 -13.49 18.26 -21.90
C LYS A 3 -13.41 19.54 -21.04
N ARG A 4 -13.71 19.49 -19.73
CA ARG A 4 -13.56 20.65 -18.82
C ARG A 4 -12.23 20.66 -18.06
N LEU A 5 -11.56 19.51 -17.97
CA LEU A 5 -10.25 19.36 -17.32
C LEU A 5 -9.08 19.74 -18.24
N ASP A 6 -9.27 19.63 -19.57
CA ASP A 6 -8.24 19.94 -20.57
C ASP A 6 -7.94 21.45 -20.72
N ASN A 7 -8.76 22.33 -20.12
CA ASN A 7 -8.59 23.79 -20.15
C ASN A 7 -7.93 24.36 -18.88
N LEU A 8 -7.50 23.52 -17.93
CA LEU A 8 -6.84 23.95 -16.70
C LEU A 8 -5.32 23.77 -16.80
N ASN A 9 -4.55 24.63 -16.12
CA ASN A 9 -3.10 24.46 -16.03
C ASN A 9 -2.78 23.09 -15.40
N ASN A 10 -1.75 22.39 -15.89
CA ASN A 10 -1.39 21.02 -15.48
C ASN A 10 -1.28 20.89 -13.93
N LEU A 11 -0.85 21.96 -13.25
CA LEU A 11 -0.83 22.03 -11.79
C LEU A 11 -2.22 21.95 -11.14
N GLN A 12 -3.20 22.70 -11.67
CA GLN A 12 -4.57 22.75 -11.15
C GLN A 12 -5.29 21.41 -11.36
N GLN A 13 -5.10 20.78 -12.53
CA GLN A 13 -5.66 19.46 -12.83
C GLN A 13 -5.14 18.40 -11.84
N ARG A 14 -3.85 18.46 -11.50
CA ARG A 14 -3.23 17.57 -10.52
C ARG A 14 -3.80 17.80 -9.11
N THR A 15 -3.85 19.05 -8.65
CA THR A 15 -4.36 19.36 -7.31
C THR A 15 -5.82 18.94 -7.13
N ILE A 16 -6.69 19.21 -8.10
CA ILE A 16 -8.11 18.83 -8.03
C ILE A 16 -8.28 17.31 -7.99
N THR A 17 -7.55 16.59 -8.84
CA THR A 17 -7.62 15.13 -8.90
C THR A 17 -7.09 14.49 -7.61
N ALA A 18 -6.03 15.05 -7.02
CA ALA A 18 -5.49 14.59 -5.73
C ALA A 18 -6.49 14.80 -4.59
N LEU A 19 -7.05 16.01 -4.48
CA LEU A 19 -8.04 16.33 -3.44
C LEU A 19 -9.28 15.46 -3.58
N ALA A 20 -9.83 15.34 -4.79
CA ALA A 20 -10.98 14.46 -5.04
C ALA A 20 -10.67 13.01 -4.65
N GLY A 21 -9.48 12.50 -4.97
CA GLY A 21 -9.03 11.17 -4.57
C GLY A 21 -8.99 10.99 -3.05
N VAL A 22 -8.44 11.96 -2.31
CA VAL A 22 -8.41 11.95 -0.83
C VAL A 22 -9.81 11.92 -0.25
N PHE A 23 -10.73 12.78 -0.73
CA PHE A 23 -12.11 12.79 -0.25
C PHE A 23 -12.84 11.47 -0.53
N VAL A 24 -12.61 10.85 -1.70
CA VAL A 24 -13.20 9.54 -2.02
C VAL A 24 -12.65 8.45 -1.11
N ILE A 25 -11.33 8.42 -0.88
CA ILE A 25 -10.70 7.44 0.01
C ILE A 25 -11.24 7.58 1.44
N ILE A 26 -11.24 8.80 1.99
CA ILE A 26 -11.76 9.05 3.34
C ILE A 26 -13.25 8.70 3.42
N GLY A 27 -14.05 9.12 2.42
CA GLY A 27 -15.49 8.83 2.38
C GLY A 27 -15.79 7.33 2.36
N CYS A 28 -15.08 6.56 1.53
CA CYS A 28 -15.24 5.11 1.48
C CYS A 28 -14.80 4.41 2.78
N ILE A 29 -13.79 4.93 3.48
CA ILE A 29 -13.33 4.38 4.76
C ILE A 29 -14.32 4.71 5.88
N VAL A 30 -14.85 5.93 5.95
CA VAL A 30 -15.74 6.33 7.06
C VAL A 30 -17.16 5.77 6.91
N TYR A 31 -17.64 5.55 5.68
CA TYR A 31 -19.05 5.20 5.44
C TYR A 31 -19.46 3.80 5.94
N SER A 32 -18.72 2.75 5.57
CA SER A 32 -19.04 1.36 5.92
C SER A 32 -17.84 0.42 5.69
N ASP A 33 -17.86 -0.70 6.39
CA ASP A 33 -17.01 -1.87 6.16
C ASP A 33 -16.97 -2.32 4.69
N TRP A 34 -18.14 -2.39 4.02
CA TRP A 34 -18.22 -2.84 2.63
C TRP A 34 -17.61 -1.83 1.65
N THR A 35 -17.76 -0.53 1.90
CA THR A 35 -17.14 0.50 1.04
C THR A 35 -15.63 0.54 1.22
N CYS A 36 -15.15 0.31 2.45
CA CYS A 36 -13.72 0.15 2.74
C CYS A 36 -13.14 -1.08 2.03
N LEU A 37 -13.83 -2.23 2.13
CA LEU A 37 -13.45 -3.45 1.44
C LEU A 37 -13.41 -3.25 -0.08
N LEU A 38 -14.45 -2.67 -0.67
CA LEU A 38 -14.52 -2.42 -2.12
C LEU A 38 -13.37 -1.52 -2.58
N LEU A 39 -13.07 -0.46 -1.81
CA LEU A 39 -11.98 0.48 -2.09
C LEU A 39 -10.64 -0.24 -2.13
N PHE A 40 -10.27 -0.92 -1.03
CA PHE A 40 -8.97 -1.60 -0.96
C PHE A 40 -8.90 -2.82 -1.89
N CYS A 41 -10.01 -3.49 -2.17
CA CYS A 41 -10.08 -4.53 -3.20
C CYS A 41 -9.69 -4.00 -4.56
N THR A 42 -10.33 -2.91 -4.97
CA THR A 42 -10.11 -2.29 -6.27
C THR A 42 -8.67 -1.77 -6.37
N ILE A 43 -8.19 -1.06 -5.34
CA ILE A 43 -6.83 -0.54 -5.31
C ILE A 43 -5.82 -1.70 -5.34
N SER A 44 -6.01 -2.75 -4.54
CA SER A 44 -5.12 -3.91 -4.50
C SER A 44 -5.05 -4.60 -5.85
N ALA A 45 -6.20 -4.86 -6.48
CA ALA A 45 -6.24 -5.51 -7.79
C ALA A 45 -5.54 -4.66 -8.86
N LEU A 46 -5.81 -3.36 -8.92
CA LEU A 46 -5.16 -2.44 -9.87
C LEU A 46 -3.65 -2.34 -9.63
N THR A 47 -3.23 -2.23 -8.36
CA THR A 47 -1.81 -2.17 -7.98
C THR A 47 -1.09 -3.46 -8.34
N GLN A 48 -1.73 -4.61 -8.14
CA GLN A 48 -1.13 -5.91 -8.42
C GLN A 48 -1.02 -6.15 -9.93
N LEU A 49 -2.02 -5.74 -10.73
CA LEU A 49 -1.95 -5.76 -12.19
C LEU A 49 -0.83 -4.87 -12.72
N GLU A 50 -0.67 -3.68 -12.16
CA GLU A 50 0.42 -2.76 -12.48
C GLU A 50 1.77 -3.37 -12.13
N PHE A 51 1.92 -3.93 -10.93
CA PHE A 51 3.14 -4.60 -10.48
C PHE A 51 3.53 -5.78 -11.38
N TYR A 52 2.58 -6.64 -11.76
CA TYR A 52 2.87 -7.73 -12.70
C TYR A 52 3.22 -7.26 -14.10
N LYS A 53 2.62 -6.16 -14.56
CA LYS A 53 2.98 -5.54 -15.84
C LYS A 53 4.44 -5.07 -15.83
N LEU A 54 4.90 -4.50 -14.73
CA LEU A 54 6.31 -4.11 -14.55
C LEU A 54 7.25 -5.29 -14.60
N LEU A 55 6.95 -6.36 -13.86
CA LEU A 55 7.76 -7.58 -13.86
C LEU A 55 7.82 -8.23 -15.24
N GLY A 56 6.78 -8.04 -16.06
CA GLY A 56 6.71 -8.55 -17.44
C GLY A 56 7.56 -7.80 -18.46
N LEU A 57 8.07 -6.59 -18.15
CA LEU A 57 8.85 -5.78 -19.10
C LEU A 57 10.17 -6.44 -19.53
N ASP A 58 10.78 -7.25 -18.66
CA ASP A 58 12.02 -8.00 -18.94
C ASP A 58 11.77 -9.34 -19.65
N GLY A 59 10.66 -9.46 -20.40
CA GLY A 59 10.27 -10.68 -21.11
C GLY A 59 9.80 -11.82 -20.18
N ASN A 60 9.57 -11.51 -18.90
CA ASN A 60 9.00 -12.46 -17.96
C ASN A 60 7.49 -12.58 -18.16
N GLN A 61 6.93 -13.71 -17.74
CA GLN A 61 5.52 -14.02 -17.91
C GLN A 61 4.91 -14.44 -16.58
N PRO A 62 4.79 -13.55 -15.57
CA PRO A 62 4.05 -13.87 -14.35
C PRO A 62 2.61 -14.27 -14.68
N LEU A 63 1.97 -15.06 -13.81
CA LEU A 63 0.54 -15.37 -13.96
C LEU A 63 -0.31 -14.19 -13.49
N THR A 64 -0.29 -13.09 -14.25
CA THR A 64 -0.91 -11.81 -13.86
C THR A 64 -2.34 -11.94 -13.35
N TYR A 65 -3.24 -12.55 -14.13
CA TYR A 65 -4.64 -12.68 -13.76
C TYR A 65 -4.86 -13.67 -12.60
N TYR A 66 -4.16 -14.80 -12.61
CA TYR A 66 -4.32 -15.81 -11.57
C TYR A 66 -3.75 -15.34 -10.23
N GLY A 67 -2.59 -14.70 -10.23
CA GLY A 67 -2.01 -14.09 -9.03
C GLY A 67 -2.91 -12.99 -8.46
N THR A 68 -3.48 -12.14 -9.33
CA THR A 68 -4.44 -11.10 -8.91
C THR A 68 -5.71 -11.72 -8.32
N PHE A 69 -6.22 -12.79 -8.93
CA PHE A 69 -7.33 -13.56 -8.38
C PHE A 69 -7.01 -14.14 -7.00
N CYS A 70 -5.84 -14.77 -6.81
CA CYS A 70 -5.40 -15.27 -5.51
C CYS A 70 -5.32 -14.14 -4.47
N GLY A 71 -4.78 -12.97 -4.87
CA GLY A 71 -4.69 -11.79 -4.00
C GLY A 71 -6.06 -11.28 -3.55
N THR A 72 -7.00 -11.15 -4.49
CA THR A 72 -8.38 -10.74 -4.19
C THR A 72 -9.09 -11.74 -3.29
N VAL A 73 -8.96 -13.05 -3.56
CA VAL A 73 -9.56 -14.10 -2.72
C VAL A 73 -8.98 -14.09 -1.31
N MET A 74 -7.65 -13.92 -1.17
CA MET A 74 -6.99 -13.82 0.13
C MET A 74 -7.55 -12.65 0.95
N MET A 75 -7.71 -11.49 0.34
CA MET A 75 -8.25 -10.31 1.01
C MET A 75 -9.73 -10.47 1.39
N LEU A 76 -10.55 -11.04 0.50
CA LEU A 76 -11.97 -11.33 0.78
C LEU A 76 -12.11 -12.35 1.91
N LEU A 77 -11.30 -13.41 1.92
CA LEU A 77 -11.29 -14.39 3.00
C LEU A 77 -10.87 -13.75 4.32
N ALA A 78 -9.82 -12.93 4.32
CA ALA A 78 -9.36 -12.22 5.53
C ALA A 78 -10.47 -11.34 6.12
N TYR A 79 -11.18 -10.59 5.26
CA TYR A 79 -12.34 -9.79 5.67
C TYR A 79 -13.46 -10.65 6.26
N LEU A 80 -13.87 -11.72 5.57
CA LEU A 80 -14.99 -12.57 6.01
C LEU A 80 -14.70 -13.27 7.33
N ILE A 81 -13.45 -13.67 7.56
CA ILE A 81 -13.01 -14.34 8.79
C ILE A 81 -12.97 -13.35 9.96
N GLU A 82 -12.39 -12.16 9.77
CA GLU A 82 -12.30 -11.15 10.84
C GLU A 82 -13.68 -10.52 11.18
N MET A 83 -14.63 -10.59 10.24
CA MET A 83 -16.05 -10.27 10.48
C MET A 83 -16.86 -11.44 11.07
N GLU A 84 -16.21 -12.55 11.43
CA GLU A 84 -16.83 -13.75 12.01
C GLU A 84 -17.96 -14.37 11.15
N LYS A 85 -18.03 -14.01 9.86
CA LYS A 85 -18.99 -14.60 8.91
C LYS A 85 -18.59 -15.99 8.47
N VAL A 86 -17.30 -16.30 8.62
CA VAL A 86 -16.65 -17.50 8.13
C VAL A 86 -15.63 -17.97 9.16
N ALA A 87 -15.51 -19.29 9.34
CA ALA A 87 -14.60 -19.88 10.31
C ALA A 87 -13.12 -19.74 9.90
N PHE A 88 -12.24 -19.67 10.90
CA PHE A 88 -10.79 -19.43 10.70
C PHE A 88 -10.12 -20.50 9.84
N GLU A 89 -10.62 -21.74 9.86
CA GLU A 89 -10.13 -22.86 9.05
C GLU A 89 -10.16 -22.56 7.55
N ASN A 90 -11.00 -21.63 7.10
CA ASN A 90 -11.08 -21.30 5.68
C ASN A 90 -9.83 -20.55 5.16
N TYR A 91 -8.90 -20.13 6.02
CA TYR A 91 -7.56 -19.73 5.58
C TYR A 91 -6.82 -20.86 4.86
N PHE A 92 -7.13 -22.14 5.14
CA PHE A 92 -6.53 -23.28 4.46
C PHE A 92 -6.84 -23.32 2.95
N ILE A 93 -7.87 -22.60 2.47
CA ILE A 93 -8.20 -22.47 1.03
C ILE A 93 -7.09 -21.74 0.26
N ILE A 94 -6.32 -20.87 0.92
CA ILE A 94 -5.23 -20.12 0.27
C ILE A 94 -4.11 -21.07 -0.18
N SER A 95 -3.81 -22.12 0.59
CA SER A 95 -2.73 -23.07 0.29
C SER A 95 -2.89 -23.81 -1.06
N PRO A 96 -4.03 -24.48 -1.36
CA PRO A 96 -4.23 -25.10 -2.66
C PRO A 96 -4.34 -24.07 -3.81
N LEU A 97 -4.91 -22.88 -3.55
CA LEU A 97 -4.95 -21.79 -4.53
C LEU A 97 -3.54 -21.34 -4.94
N LEU A 98 -2.65 -21.14 -3.97
CA LEU A 98 -1.26 -20.80 -4.26
C LEU A 98 -0.51 -21.96 -4.92
N SER A 99 -0.80 -23.21 -4.53
CA SER A 99 -0.19 -24.40 -5.13
C SER A 99 -0.56 -24.58 -6.62
N MET A 100 -1.75 -24.13 -7.02
CA MET A 100 -2.19 -24.14 -8.41
C MET A 100 -1.30 -23.29 -9.34
N ILE A 101 -0.54 -22.32 -8.81
CA ILE A 101 0.47 -21.57 -9.60
C ILE A 101 1.47 -22.54 -10.24
N PHE A 102 1.92 -23.56 -9.50
CA PHE A 102 2.86 -24.57 -10.00
C PHE A 102 2.21 -25.42 -11.09
N PHE A 103 0.98 -25.88 -10.88
CA PHE A 103 0.27 -26.69 -11.87
C PHE A 103 0.00 -25.91 -13.16
N ILE A 104 -0.48 -24.66 -13.07
CA ILE A 104 -0.71 -23.83 -14.27
C ILE A 104 0.59 -23.63 -15.05
N LYS A 105 1.71 -23.40 -14.35
CA LYS A 105 3.03 -23.24 -14.99
C LYS A 105 3.56 -24.52 -15.60
N LEU A 106 3.31 -25.67 -14.99
CA LEU A 106 3.69 -26.98 -15.54
C LEU A 106 3.15 -27.20 -16.96
N TYR A 107 1.91 -26.75 -17.24
CA TYR A 107 1.29 -26.91 -18.56
C TYR A 107 1.65 -25.80 -19.57
N LYS A 108 2.39 -24.77 -19.17
CA LYS A 108 2.74 -23.65 -20.04
C LYS A 108 4.04 -23.94 -20.82
N LYS A 109 3.91 -24.70 -21.92
CA LYS A 109 5.04 -25.20 -22.74
C LYS A 109 6.05 -24.13 -23.21
N ASN A 110 5.62 -22.89 -23.39
CA ASN A 110 6.46 -21.78 -23.90
C ASN A 110 7.09 -20.93 -22.79
N ASP A 111 7.03 -21.36 -21.53
CA ASP A 111 7.68 -20.67 -20.43
C ASP A 111 9.17 -21.05 -20.32
N LEU A 112 10.04 -20.17 -20.82
CA LEU A 112 11.49 -20.34 -20.79
C LEU A 112 12.12 -20.14 -19.39
N LYS A 113 11.37 -19.54 -18.44
CA LYS A 113 11.88 -19.17 -17.10
C LYS A 113 10.84 -19.46 -16.01
N PRO A 114 10.46 -20.75 -15.81
CA PRO A 114 9.35 -21.10 -14.91
C PRO A 114 9.62 -20.68 -13.46
N PHE A 115 10.83 -20.89 -12.93
CA PHE A 115 11.19 -20.48 -11.56
C PHE A 115 11.03 -18.97 -11.34
N THR A 116 11.56 -18.16 -12.26
CA THR A 116 11.46 -16.68 -12.20
C THR A 116 10.01 -16.24 -12.26
N ASN A 117 9.20 -16.81 -13.16
CA ASN A 117 7.81 -16.43 -13.35
C ASN A 117 6.91 -16.86 -12.19
N ILE A 118 7.17 -18.03 -11.59
CA ILE A 118 6.51 -18.47 -10.35
C ILE A 118 6.89 -17.51 -9.22
N GLY A 119 8.18 -17.24 -9.05
CA GLY A 119 8.69 -16.30 -8.05
C GLY A 119 8.08 -14.91 -8.15
N PHE A 120 7.95 -14.37 -9.36
CA PHE A 120 7.29 -13.09 -9.62
C PHE A 120 5.79 -13.12 -9.34
N THR A 121 5.11 -14.23 -9.63
CA THR A 121 3.69 -14.39 -9.27
C THR A 121 3.52 -14.32 -7.75
N PHE A 122 4.33 -15.06 -6.99
CA PHE A 122 4.35 -15.00 -5.52
C PHE A 122 4.74 -13.63 -5.00
N LEU A 123 5.73 -12.97 -5.61
CA LEU A 123 6.17 -11.65 -5.21
C LEU A 123 5.02 -10.63 -5.28
N GLY A 124 4.20 -10.66 -6.34
CA GLY A 124 3.02 -9.78 -6.41
C GLY A 124 1.98 -10.06 -5.33
N ILE A 125 1.81 -11.32 -4.92
CA ILE A 125 0.90 -11.69 -3.83
C ILE A 125 1.44 -11.22 -2.49
N ILE A 126 2.73 -11.48 -2.22
CA ILE A 126 3.38 -11.17 -0.93
C ILE A 126 3.63 -9.67 -0.76
N TYR A 127 4.07 -8.98 -1.81
CA TYR A 127 4.45 -7.56 -1.75
C TYR A 127 3.24 -6.62 -1.86
N VAL A 128 2.20 -7.00 -2.59
CA VAL A 128 1.03 -6.13 -2.82
C VAL A 128 -0.21 -6.65 -2.10
N ALA A 129 -0.69 -7.84 -2.46
CA ALA A 129 -2.00 -8.32 -1.99
C ALA A 129 -2.03 -8.59 -0.48
N LEU A 130 -0.96 -9.15 0.07
CA LEU A 130 -0.89 -9.49 1.49
C LEU A 130 -0.96 -8.23 2.36
N PRO A 131 -0.12 -7.20 2.17
CA PRO A 131 -0.28 -5.94 2.89
C PRO A 131 -1.65 -5.28 2.76
N PHE A 132 -2.25 -5.23 1.57
CA PHE A 132 -3.60 -4.70 1.43
C PHE A 132 -4.63 -5.52 2.22
N SER A 133 -4.47 -6.85 2.25
CA SER A 133 -5.28 -7.72 3.11
C SER A 133 -5.13 -7.36 4.59
N LEU A 134 -3.90 -7.10 5.04
CA LEU A 134 -3.65 -6.69 6.42
C LEU A 134 -4.24 -5.31 6.73
N ILE A 135 -4.29 -4.38 5.78
CA ILE A 135 -4.99 -3.10 5.96
C ILE A 135 -6.48 -3.31 6.21
N VAL A 136 -7.12 -4.20 5.44
CA VAL A 136 -8.53 -4.54 5.66
C VAL A 136 -8.71 -5.20 7.03
N VAL A 137 -7.82 -6.14 7.41
CA VAL A 137 -7.86 -6.75 8.75
C VAL A 137 -7.69 -5.71 9.85
N MET A 138 -6.78 -4.74 9.71
CA MET A 138 -6.60 -3.67 10.71
C MET A 138 -7.87 -2.83 10.93
N ALA A 139 -8.74 -2.75 9.92
CA ALA A 139 -10.02 -2.05 10.04
C ALA A 139 -11.10 -2.88 10.77
N MET A 140 -10.85 -4.17 10.99
CA MET A 140 -11.78 -5.09 11.64
C MET A 140 -11.23 -5.48 13.02
N ARG A 141 -12.05 -5.37 14.06
CA ARG A 141 -11.66 -5.79 15.41
C ARG A 141 -12.85 -6.44 16.12
N GLY A 142 -12.72 -7.73 16.44
CA GLY A 142 -13.74 -8.50 17.16
C GLY A 142 -15.11 -8.47 16.48
N GLY A 143 -15.15 -8.74 15.18
CA GLY A 143 -16.40 -8.72 14.40
C GLY A 143 -16.97 -7.32 14.13
N SER A 144 -16.29 -6.25 14.56
CA SER A 144 -16.74 -4.87 14.38
C SER A 144 -15.81 -4.06 13.48
N TYR A 145 -16.40 -3.14 12.71
CA TYR A 145 -15.65 -2.24 11.85
C TYR A 145 -15.19 -1.00 12.61
N ASN A 146 -13.89 -0.71 12.54
CA ASN A 146 -13.28 0.47 13.11
C ASN A 146 -12.41 1.19 12.07
N TYR A 147 -12.95 2.30 11.56
CA TYR A 147 -12.29 3.10 10.54
C TYR A 147 -11.10 3.91 11.07
N GLU A 148 -11.02 4.16 12.39
CA GLU A 148 -10.02 5.05 13.00
C GLU A 148 -8.61 4.56 12.73
N ILE A 149 -8.38 3.25 12.77
CA ILE A 149 -7.06 2.62 12.62
C ILE A 149 -6.50 2.87 11.22
N VAL A 150 -7.30 2.59 10.19
CA VAL A 150 -6.89 2.77 8.79
C VAL A 150 -6.78 4.25 8.46
N LEU A 151 -7.77 5.05 8.86
CA LEU A 151 -7.75 6.48 8.61
C LEU A 151 -6.57 7.17 9.31
N GLY A 152 -6.32 6.84 10.58
CA GLY A 152 -5.20 7.36 11.36
C GLY A 152 -3.85 6.96 10.75
N SER A 153 -3.72 5.73 10.27
CA SER A 153 -2.51 5.28 9.55
C SER A 153 -2.27 6.08 8.26
N LEU A 154 -3.32 6.35 7.48
CA LEU A 154 -3.22 7.20 6.28
C LEU A 154 -2.85 8.64 6.62
N LEU A 155 -3.45 9.21 7.66
CA LEU A 155 -3.14 10.57 8.11
C LEU A 155 -1.69 10.70 8.59
N LEU A 156 -1.19 9.71 9.33
CA LEU A 156 0.20 9.65 9.77
C LEU A 156 1.18 9.52 8.59
N LEU A 157 0.85 8.69 7.59
CA LEU A 157 1.62 8.56 6.36
C LEU A 157 1.70 9.90 5.61
N TRP A 158 0.55 10.52 5.34
CA TRP A 158 0.51 11.81 4.64
C TRP A 158 1.23 12.90 5.42
N ALA A 159 1.12 12.92 6.75
CA ALA A 159 1.85 13.85 7.60
C ALA A 159 3.36 13.64 7.52
N SER A 160 3.80 12.38 7.53
CA SER A 160 5.21 12.01 7.35
C SER A 160 5.74 12.48 6.00
N ASP A 161 4.98 12.28 4.91
CA ASP A 161 5.38 12.70 3.56
C ASP A 161 5.47 14.22 3.43
N ILE A 162 4.47 14.94 3.98
CA ILE A 162 4.44 16.41 3.99
C ILE A 162 5.62 16.95 4.80
N GLY A 163 5.82 16.45 6.03
CA GLY A 163 6.93 16.87 6.90
C GLY A 163 8.29 16.56 6.28
N GLY A 164 8.41 15.38 5.64
CA GLY A 164 9.61 14.94 4.96
C GLY A 164 9.94 15.78 3.72
N TYR A 165 8.93 16.16 2.96
CA TYR A 165 9.09 17.06 1.82
C TYR A 165 9.53 18.45 2.25
N PHE A 166 8.87 19.06 3.25
CA PHE A 166 9.20 20.41 3.71
C PHE A 166 10.58 20.49 4.36
N ALA A 167 10.91 19.55 5.26
CA ALA A 167 12.22 19.52 5.91
C ALA A 167 13.33 19.12 4.93
N GLY A 168 13.07 18.15 4.04
CA GLY A 168 14.04 17.70 3.04
C GLY A 168 14.36 18.76 2.00
N THR A 169 13.40 19.59 1.60
CA THR A 169 13.64 20.69 0.63
C THR A 169 14.37 21.88 1.25
N LYS A 170 14.05 22.26 2.49
CA LYS A 170 14.67 23.42 3.15
C LYS A 170 16.00 23.11 3.83
N PHE A 171 16.13 21.92 4.43
CA PHE A 171 17.24 21.55 5.31
C PHE A 171 18.00 20.29 4.86
N GLY A 172 17.58 19.62 3.79
CA GLY A 172 18.15 18.34 3.35
C GLY A 172 19.58 18.46 2.83
N LYS A 173 20.55 18.26 3.72
CA LYS A 173 21.99 18.26 3.41
C LYS A 173 22.53 16.84 3.34
N ARG A 174 22.15 15.97 4.27
CA ARG A 174 22.66 14.59 4.35
C ARG A 174 21.71 13.62 3.67
N LYS A 175 22.14 13.07 2.53
CA LYS A 175 21.35 12.09 1.77
C LYS A 175 21.24 10.77 2.52
N LEU A 176 20.06 10.15 2.41
CA LEU A 176 19.76 8.89 3.08
C LEU A 176 20.26 7.70 2.26
N PHE A 177 19.92 7.66 0.97
CA PHE A 177 20.29 6.59 0.04
C PHE A 177 20.55 7.13 -1.37
N GLU A 178 21.76 7.65 -1.62
CA GLU A 178 22.10 8.33 -2.90
C GLU A 178 21.97 7.42 -4.13
N ARG A 179 22.35 6.14 -4.01
CA ARG A 179 22.32 5.17 -5.11
C ARG A 179 20.91 4.92 -5.66
N ILE A 180 19.90 4.94 -4.79
CA ILE A 180 18.53 4.49 -5.12
C ILE A 180 17.58 5.69 -5.22
N SER A 181 17.63 6.60 -4.24
CA SER A 181 16.78 7.78 -4.17
C SER A 181 17.56 9.02 -3.72
N PRO A 182 18.17 9.78 -4.66
CA PRO A 182 19.04 10.93 -4.35
C PRO A 182 18.31 12.12 -3.72
N LYS A 183 16.97 12.07 -3.68
CA LYS A 183 16.14 13.14 -3.10
C LYS A 183 15.84 12.94 -1.62
N LYS A 184 15.95 11.71 -1.07
CA LYS A 184 15.69 11.46 0.36
C LYS A 184 16.88 11.91 1.22
N SER A 185 16.58 12.56 2.34
CA SER A 185 17.56 13.08 3.30
C SER A 185 17.20 12.72 4.73
N TRP A 186 18.21 12.66 5.60
CA TRP A 186 18.02 12.43 7.04
C TRP A 186 17.21 13.55 7.69
N GLU A 187 17.47 14.80 7.29
CA GLU A 187 16.72 15.95 7.78
C GLU A 187 15.25 15.89 7.35
N GLY A 188 14.98 15.37 6.15
CA GLY A 188 13.63 15.01 5.70
C GLY A 188 12.98 13.98 6.62
N ALA A 189 13.65 12.85 6.88
CA ALA A 189 13.11 11.81 7.76
C ALA A 189 12.76 12.34 9.17
N MET A 190 13.61 13.21 9.74
CA MET A 190 13.32 13.87 11.02
C MET A 190 12.13 14.83 10.95
N GLY A 191 11.97 15.57 9.85
CA GLY A 191 10.79 16.41 9.62
C GLY A 191 9.51 15.59 9.50
N GLY A 192 9.57 14.46 8.80
CA GLY A 192 8.47 13.51 8.73
C GLY A 192 8.09 12.96 10.11
N ALA A 193 9.10 12.59 10.92
CA ALA A 193 8.88 12.16 12.30
C ALA A 193 8.19 13.22 13.17
N ALA A 194 8.62 14.49 13.08
CA ALA A 194 8.04 15.57 13.85
C ALA A 194 6.56 15.83 13.47
N PHE A 195 6.25 15.83 12.18
CA PHE A 195 4.86 16.00 11.70
C PHE A 195 3.98 14.80 12.05
N ALA A 196 4.50 13.57 11.89
CA ALA A 196 3.81 12.37 12.31
C ALA A 196 3.53 12.37 13.82
N ALA A 197 4.46 12.83 14.66
CA ALA A 197 4.26 12.96 16.10
C ALA A 197 3.18 13.99 16.46
N LEU A 198 3.10 15.11 15.72
CA LEU A 198 2.04 16.10 15.89
C LEU A 198 0.66 15.52 15.53
N ILE A 199 0.57 14.79 14.42
CA ILE A 199 -0.68 14.13 14.04
C ILE A 199 -1.02 12.98 15.00
N ALA A 200 -0.04 12.22 15.49
CA ALA A 200 -0.26 11.20 16.51
C ALA A 200 -0.84 11.79 17.81
N PHE A 201 -0.38 12.99 18.22
CA PHE A 201 -0.97 13.70 19.34
C PHE A 201 -2.45 14.01 19.10
N VAL A 202 -2.78 14.58 17.93
CA VAL A 202 -4.18 14.89 17.55
C VAL A 202 -5.03 13.61 17.54
N LEU A 203 -4.55 12.55 16.89
CA LEU A 203 -5.24 11.26 16.85
C LEU A 203 -5.46 10.70 18.27
N GLY A 204 -4.48 10.80 19.17
CA GLY A 204 -4.63 10.37 20.55
C GLY A 204 -5.69 11.15 21.36
N GLN A 205 -6.08 12.35 20.93
CA GLN A 205 -7.16 13.12 21.57
C GLN A 205 -8.54 12.79 21.00
N TYR A 206 -8.63 12.51 19.70
CA TYR A 206 -9.92 12.33 19.00
C TYR A 206 -10.29 10.87 18.73
N PHE A 207 -9.32 10.00 18.53
CA PHE A 207 -9.53 8.57 18.22
C PHE A 207 -9.29 7.75 19.48
N LEU A 208 -10.38 7.40 20.16
CA LEU A 208 -10.38 6.73 21.46
C LEU A 208 -10.34 5.20 21.36
N THR A 209 -10.15 4.66 20.16
CA THR A 209 -10.02 3.20 19.93
C THR A 209 -8.85 2.59 20.72
N PHE A 210 -7.81 3.37 21.00
CA PHE A 210 -6.59 2.92 21.67
C PHE A 210 -6.02 3.99 22.60
N GLU A 211 -5.13 3.54 23.50
CA GLU A 211 -4.35 4.45 24.33
C GLU A 211 -3.48 5.38 23.45
N PRO A 212 -3.37 6.69 23.80
CA PRO A 212 -2.69 7.69 22.97
C PRO A 212 -1.26 7.32 22.55
N TRP A 213 -0.51 6.61 23.38
CA TRP A 213 0.87 6.22 23.08
C TRP A 213 0.98 5.28 21.86
N LYS A 214 -0.06 4.47 21.57
CA LYS A 214 -0.06 3.56 20.42
C LYS A 214 0.00 4.33 19.10
N TRP A 215 -0.61 5.52 19.02
CA TRP A 215 -0.52 6.38 17.83
C TRP A 215 0.91 6.87 17.55
N TYR A 216 1.70 7.15 18.59
CA TYR A 216 3.11 7.51 18.42
C TYR A 216 3.92 6.33 17.89
N CYS A 217 3.66 5.11 18.36
CA CYS A 217 4.30 3.90 17.86
C CYS A 217 3.95 3.62 16.40
N ILE A 218 2.67 3.74 16.02
CA ILE A 218 2.22 3.61 14.62
C ILE A 218 2.91 4.67 13.75
N GLY A 219 2.97 5.92 14.21
CA GLY A 219 3.67 7.00 13.51
C GLY A 219 5.16 6.70 13.32
N ALA A 220 5.84 6.19 14.34
CA ALA A 220 7.24 5.79 14.25
C ALA A 220 7.46 4.64 13.25
N ILE A 221 6.58 3.63 13.25
CA ILE A 221 6.60 2.54 12.27
C ILE A 221 6.46 3.10 10.86
N ILE A 222 5.47 3.96 10.62
CA ILE A 222 5.22 4.56 9.30
C ILE A 222 6.42 5.39 8.82
N VAL A 223 7.00 6.20 9.69
CA VAL A 223 8.15 7.05 9.32
C VAL A 223 9.35 6.19 8.92
N VAL A 224 9.64 5.13 9.68
CA VAL A 224 10.78 4.25 9.41
C VAL A 224 10.48 3.32 8.23
N VAL A 225 9.48 2.45 8.40
CA VAL A 225 9.14 1.38 7.45
C VAL A 225 8.58 1.96 6.16
N GLY A 226 7.76 3.01 6.22
CA GLY A 226 7.28 3.70 5.02
C GLY A 226 8.43 4.32 4.23
N THR A 227 9.40 4.94 4.90
CA THR A 227 10.59 5.45 4.22
C THR A 227 11.36 4.34 3.50
N TYR A 228 11.51 3.17 4.13
CA TYR A 228 12.11 1.99 3.51
C TYR A 228 11.25 1.38 2.38
N GLY A 229 9.91 1.42 2.50
CA GLY A 229 8.95 1.04 1.46
C GLY A 229 9.24 1.74 0.15
N ASP A 230 9.28 3.07 0.15
CA ASP A 230 9.55 3.83 -1.07
C ASP A 230 10.96 3.56 -1.63
N LEU A 231 11.92 3.21 -0.76
CA LEU A 231 13.28 2.84 -1.21
C LEU A 231 13.28 1.47 -1.88
N VAL A 232 12.53 0.50 -1.37
CA VAL A 232 12.35 -0.82 -2.00
C VAL A 232 11.64 -0.68 -3.33
N GLU A 233 10.59 0.14 -3.39
CA GLU A 233 9.87 0.39 -4.63
C GLU A 233 10.74 1.12 -5.67
N SER A 234 11.52 2.12 -5.23
CA SER A 234 12.54 2.76 -6.06
C SER A 234 13.60 1.76 -6.56
N LEU A 235 14.01 0.80 -5.73
CA LEU A 235 14.95 -0.26 -6.12
C LEU A 235 14.37 -1.13 -7.24
N PHE A 236 13.10 -1.53 -7.15
CA PHE A 236 12.45 -2.29 -8.21
C PHE A 236 12.37 -1.49 -9.51
N LYS A 237 11.99 -0.22 -9.46
CA LYS A 237 11.93 0.63 -10.67
C LYS A 237 13.30 0.76 -11.34
N ARG A 238 14.37 0.89 -10.55
CA ARG A 238 15.75 0.98 -11.06
C ARG A 238 16.26 -0.34 -11.64
N SER A 239 15.87 -1.50 -11.10
CA SER A 239 16.31 -2.78 -11.66
C SER A 239 15.78 -3.05 -13.07
N ILE A 240 14.61 -2.50 -13.41
CA ILE A 240 14.00 -2.58 -14.74
C ILE A 240 14.16 -1.29 -15.57
N ALA A 241 15.12 -0.43 -15.20
CA ALA A 241 15.46 0.81 -15.89
C ALA A 241 14.30 1.81 -16.15
N ILE A 242 13.24 1.75 -15.35
CA ILE A 242 12.12 2.71 -15.41
C ILE A 242 12.15 3.68 -14.21
N LYS A 243 11.36 4.74 -14.29
CA LYS A 243 11.26 5.76 -13.23
C LYS A 243 9.92 5.75 -12.50
N ASP A 244 8.82 5.53 -13.20
CA ASP A 244 7.45 5.56 -12.68
C ASP A 244 6.78 4.21 -12.98
N SER A 245 6.01 3.66 -12.02
CA SER A 245 5.42 2.31 -12.12
C SER A 245 4.34 2.19 -13.21
N GLY A 246 3.75 3.32 -13.61
CA GLY A 246 2.70 3.38 -14.62
C GLY A 246 2.18 4.79 -14.87
N SER A 247 1.22 4.89 -15.80
CA SER A 247 0.51 6.14 -16.15
C SER A 247 -0.99 6.08 -15.79
N SER A 248 -1.36 5.16 -14.90
CA SER A 248 -2.75 4.83 -14.57
C SER A 248 -3.55 6.02 -14.04
N ILE A 249 -2.89 7.01 -13.41
CA ILE A 249 -3.52 8.25 -12.96
C ILE A 249 -2.86 9.46 -13.65
N PRO A 250 -3.60 10.26 -14.43
CA PRO A 250 -3.08 11.46 -15.09
C PRO A 250 -2.36 12.39 -14.10
N GLY A 251 -1.06 12.60 -14.32
CA GLY A 251 -0.22 13.49 -13.53
C GLY A 251 0.23 12.97 -12.16
N HIS A 252 0.03 11.70 -11.81
CA HIS A 252 0.36 11.20 -10.46
C HIS A 252 1.07 9.84 -10.39
N GLY A 253 1.54 9.30 -11.51
CA GLY A 253 2.21 8.00 -11.54
C GLY A 253 1.22 6.83 -11.36
N GLY A 254 1.72 5.73 -10.82
CA GLY A 254 0.98 4.51 -10.60
C GLY A 254 0.16 4.45 -9.31
N PHE A 255 -0.61 3.37 -9.15
CA PHE A 255 -1.18 3.02 -7.86
C PHE A 255 -0.11 2.51 -6.90
N LEU A 256 0.91 1.81 -7.41
CA LEU A 256 2.03 1.32 -6.61
C LEU A 256 2.82 2.47 -5.97
N ASP A 257 3.14 3.51 -6.76
CA ASP A 257 3.87 4.71 -6.31
C ASP A 257 3.16 5.49 -5.19
N ARG A 258 1.89 5.20 -4.90
CA ARG A 258 1.07 5.95 -3.93
C ARG A 258 0.85 5.20 -2.61
N PHE A 259 1.05 3.89 -2.62
CA PHE A 259 0.78 3.02 -1.47
C PHE A 259 2.02 2.23 -1.04
N ASP A 260 3.15 2.35 -1.73
CA ASP A 260 4.44 1.71 -1.45
C ASP A 260 4.87 1.81 0.02
N GLY A 261 4.86 3.02 0.60
CA GLY A 261 5.18 3.21 2.01
C GLY A 261 4.19 2.51 2.95
N LEU A 262 2.91 2.48 2.60
CA LEU A 262 1.86 1.82 3.39
C LEU A 262 1.95 0.29 3.28
N LEU A 263 2.29 -0.24 2.11
CA LEU A 263 2.40 -1.69 1.86
C LEU A 263 3.41 -2.34 2.80
N LEU A 264 4.61 -1.75 2.94
CA LEU A 264 5.57 -2.31 3.89
C LEU A 264 5.24 -1.96 5.34
N SER A 265 4.56 -0.86 5.61
CA SER A 265 4.19 -0.49 6.99
C SER A 265 3.08 -1.37 7.58
N ALA A 266 2.11 -1.81 6.76
CA ALA A 266 0.92 -2.51 7.24
C ALA A 266 1.21 -3.80 8.04
N PRO A 267 2.11 -4.70 7.62
CA PRO A 267 2.52 -5.85 8.42
C PRO A 267 3.06 -5.49 9.80
N PHE A 268 3.84 -4.42 9.92
CA PHE A 268 4.42 -4.01 11.20
C PHE A 268 3.37 -3.38 12.11
N ILE A 269 2.48 -2.56 11.55
CA ILE A 269 1.38 -1.95 12.30
C ILE A 269 0.46 -3.02 12.85
N ILE A 270 0.02 -3.99 12.04
CA ILE A 270 -0.88 -5.04 12.51
C ILE A 270 -0.23 -5.96 13.54
N THR A 271 1.04 -6.33 13.35
CA THR A 271 1.77 -7.12 14.35
C THR A 271 1.89 -6.36 15.66
N PHE A 272 2.25 -5.08 15.63
CA PHE A 272 2.28 -4.23 16.81
C PHE A 272 0.91 -4.18 17.49
N LEU A 273 -0.16 -3.90 16.74
CA LEU A 273 -1.51 -3.82 17.29
C LEU A 273 -1.98 -5.15 17.88
N LYS A 274 -1.70 -6.30 17.25
CA LYS A 274 -2.10 -7.62 17.79
C LYS A 274 -1.28 -8.03 19.02
N LEU A 275 0.00 -7.66 19.12
CA LEU A 275 0.85 -7.98 20.28
C LEU A 275 0.57 -7.08 21.49
N PHE A 276 0.18 -5.83 21.25
CA PHE A 276 -0.05 -4.82 22.28
C PHE A 276 -1.53 -4.38 22.32
N SER A 277 -2.46 -5.28 21.95
CA SER A 277 -3.92 -5.02 21.82
C SER A 277 -4.60 -4.87 23.17
#